data_AF-A0A1F4R028-F1
#
_entry.id   AF-A0A1F4R028-F1
#
_cell.length_a   1.000
_cell.length_b   1.000
_cell.length_c   1.000
_cell.angle_alpha   90.00
_cell.angle_beta   90.00
_cell.angle_gamma   90.00
#
_symmetry.space_group_name_H-M   'P 1'
#
loop_
_entity.id
_entity.type
_entity.pdbx_description
1 polymer ?
#
loop_
_entity_poly.entity_id
_entity_poly.type
_entity_poly.pdbx_seq_one_letter_code
_entity_poly.pdbx_strand_id
1 'polypeptide(L)' 'METQRNHGKKTLQQFILEGELTLITPNGREVLKPGAVRWLPPRTPHETRNEGATPVKMWALLLKRCN' A
#
# COMPACT_ATOMS: atom_id res chain seq x y z
N MET A 1 10.40 -14.31 1.52
CA MET A 1 9.24 -13.50 1.93
C MET A 1 9.69 -12.04 1.91
N GLU A 2 9.42 -11.35 0.81
CA GLU A 2 10.04 -10.05 0.49
C GLU A 2 9.17 -8.92 1.05
N THR A 3 9.60 -8.35 2.18
CA THR A 3 8.93 -7.22 2.82
C THR A 3 9.24 -5.95 2.00
N GLN A 4 8.25 -5.27 1.43
CA GLN A 4 8.46 -3.96 0.82
C GLN A 4 8.69 -2.89 1.90
N ARG A 5 9.86 -2.94 2.54
CA ARG A 5 10.27 -2.01 3.59
C ARG A 5 10.70 -0.70 2.96
N ASN A 6 9.78 0.26 2.94
CA ASN A 6 10.05 1.69 2.82
C ASN A 6 10.61 2.17 1.45
N HIS A 7 9.85 3.01 0.75
CA HIS A 7 10.20 3.55 -0.57
C HIS A 7 11.10 4.80 -0.55
N GLY A 8 11.72 5.11 0.59
CA GLY A 8 12.64 6.25 0.73
C GLY A 8 11.93 7.59 0.54
N LYS A 9 12.47 8.48 -0.30
CA LYS A 9 11.90 9.82 -0.58
C LYS A 9 10.69 9.80 -1.54
N LYS A 10 10.21 8.63 -1.97
CA LYS A 10 9.08 8.52 -2.90
C LYS A 10 7.76 8.44 -2.14
N THR A 11 6.76 9.12 -2.65
CA THR A 11 5.37 8.93 -2.22
C THR A 11 4.82 7.66 -2.88
N LEU A 12 3.99 6.92 -2.17
CA LEU A 12 3.25 5.80 -2.72
C LEU A 12 1.75 6.12 -2.78
N GLN A 13 1.14 5.84 -3.92
CA GLN A 13 -0.32 5.78 -4.07
C GLN A 13 -0.75 4.39 -4.51
N GLN A 14 -1.71 3.80 -3.79
CA GLN A 14 -2.21 2.44 -4.03
C GLN A 14 -3.68 2.49 -4.44
N PHE A 15 -4.05 1.69 -5.44
CA PHE A 15 -5.40 1.51 -5.93
C PHE A 15 -5.75 0.02 -5.90
N ILE A 16 -6.75 -0.37 -5.13
CA ILE A 16 -7.18 -1.78 -5.03
C ILE A 16 -8.21 -2.05 -6.12
N LEU A 17 -7.94 -3.03 -6.97
CA LEU A 17 -8.79 -3.40 -8.10
C LEU A 17 -9.66 -4.61 -7.77
N GLU A 18 -9.06 -5.63 -7.13
CA GLU A 18 -9.72 -6.88 -6.75
C GLU A 18 -9.13 -7.40 -5.44
N GLY A 19 -9.92 -8.17 -4.69
CA GLY A 19 -9.53 -8.71 -3.39
C GLY A 19 -9.49 -7.67 -2.26
N GLU A 20 -9.09 -8.09 -1.06
CA GLU A 20 -8.95 -7.22 0.11
C GLU A 20 -7.49 -7.17 0.58
N LEU A 21 -6.94 -5.95 0.71
CA LEU A 21 -5.57 -5.74 1.16
C LEU A 21 -5.55 -5.26 2.61
N THR A 22 -4.83 -5.97 3.48
CA THR A 22 -4.52 -5.46 4.82
C THR A 22 -3.32 -4.52 4.72
N LEU A 23 -3.49 -3.26 5.12
CA LEU A 23 -2.42 -2.28 5.28
C LEU A 23 -2.13 -2.06 6.77
N ILE A 24 -0.86 -2.17 7.15
CA ILE A 24 -0.38 -1.93 8.50
C ILE A 24 0.55 -0.72 8.46
N THR A 25 0.27 0.27 9.28
CA THR A 25 1.08 1.49 9.46
C THR A 25 1.29 1.76 10.96
N PRO A 26 2.16 2.71 11.36
CA PRO A 26 2.25 3.13 12.76
C PRO A 26 0.93 3.63 13.36
N ASN A 27 0.01 4.11 12.52
CA ASN A 27 -1.30 4.61 12.96
C ASN A 27 -2.33 3.49 13.15
N GLY A 28 -1.96 2.25 12.82
CA GLY A 28 -2.81 1.09 12.99
C GLY A 28 -2.95 0.27 11.71
N ARG A 29 -3.95 -0.61 11.77
CA ARG A 29 -4.23 -1.63 10.75
C ARG A 29 -5.57 -1.32 10.10
N GLU A 30 -5.59 -1.34 8.77
CA GLU A 30 -6.81 -1.14 7.97
C GLU A 30 -6.95 -2.21 6.89
N VAL A 31 -8.19 -2.49 6.47
CA VAL A 31 -8.50 -3.37 5.35
C VAL A 31 -9.03 -2.51 4.20
N LEU A 32 -8.37 -2.58 3.05
CA LEU A 32 -8.69 -1.85 1.83
C LEU A 32 -9.44 -2.77 0.87
N LYS A 33 -10.62 -2.34 0.45
CA LYS A 33 -11.50 -3.07 -0.47
C LYS A 33 -11.36 -2.56 -1.91
N PRO A 34 -11.89 -3.28 -2.93
CA PRO A 34 -11.89 -2.80 -4.31
C PRO A 34 -12.47 -1.39 -4.43
N GLY A 35 -11.80 -0.53 -5.20
CA GLY A 35 -12.10 0.89 -5.32
C GLY A 35 -11.43 1.78 -4.27
N ALA A 36 -10.82 1.22 -3.23
CA ALA A 36 -10.08 2.01 -2.25
C ALA A 36 -8.80 2.60 -2.86
N VAL A 37 -8.54 3.85 -2.49
CA VAL A 37 -7.29 4.56 -2.80
C VAL A 37 -6.60 4.94 -1.50
N ARG A 38 -5.30 4.66 -1.42
CA ARG A 38 -4.46 5.08 -0.29
C ARG A 38 -3.24 5.85 -0.73
N TRP A 39 -3.03 6.96 -0.04
CA TRP A 39 -1.86 7.82 -0.19
C TRP A 39 -0.98 7.66 1.04
N LEU A 40 0.26 7.23 0.81
CA LEU A 40 1.26 7.13 1.86
C LEU A 40 2.35 8.18 1.61
N PRO A 41 2.50 9.16 2.52
CA PRO A 41 3.58 10.13 2.43
C PRO A 41 4.96 9.45 2.32
N PRO A 42 5.96 10.13 1.75
CA PRO A 42 7.31 9.61 1.72
C PRO A 42 7.79 9.13 3.08
N ARG A 43 8.57 8.05 3.09
CA ARG A 43 9.13 7.42 4.30
C ARG A 43 8.12 6.87 5.30
N THR A 44 6.83 6.82 4.97
CA THR A 44 5.83 6.16 5.84
C THR A 44 6.16 4.67 5.93
N PRO A 45 6.55 4.14 7.11
CA PRO A 45 6.72 2.70 7.28
C PRO A 45 5.37 2.02 7.08
N HIS A 46 5.32 0.97 6.27
CA HIS A 46 4.10 0.22 6.06
C HIS A 46 4.40 -1.22 5.66
N GLU A 47 3.41 -2.08 5.88
CA GLU A 47 3.37 -3.44 5.40
C GLU A 47 2.02 -3.71 4.75
N THR A 48 2.03 -4.35 3.59
CA THR A 48 0.81 -4.79 2.90
C THR A 48 0.75 -6.30 2.90
N ARG A 49 -0.39 -6.85 3.32
CA ARG A 49 -0.63 -8.30 3.36
C ARG A 49 -1.91 -8.65 2.62
N ASN A 50 -1.88 -9.75 1.88
CA ASN A 50 -3.09 -10.43 1.50
C ASN A 50 -3.39 -11.49 2.56
N GLU A 51 -4.37 -11.22 3.41
CA GLU A 51 -4.83 -12.16 4.45
C GLU A 51 -6.18 -12.81 4.10
N GLY A 52 -6.77 -12.44 2.95
CA GLY A 52 -8.03 -12.99 2.47
C GLY A 52 -7.87 -14.30 1.72
N ALA A 53 -9.01 -14.92 1.37
CA ALA A 53 -9.05 -16.17 0.62
C ALA A 53 -8.85 -16.01 -0.90
N THR A 54 -8.88 -14.77 -1.42
CA THR A 54 -8.77 -14.48 -2.85
C THR A 54 -7.50 -13.68 -3.16
N PRO A 55 -6.95 -13.78 -4.38
CA PRO A 55 -5.84 -12.94 -4.80
C PRO A 55 -6.20 -11.45 -4.77
N VAL A 56 -5.24 -10.61 -4.36
CA VAL A 56 -5.35 -9.15 -4.45
C VAL A 56 -4.70 -8.66 -5.74
N LYS A 57 -5.42 -7.82 -6.49
CA LYS A 57 -4.85 -7.04 -7.61
C LYS A 57 -4.85 -5.58 -7.23
N MET A 58 -3.70 -4.92 -7.39
CA MET A 58 -3.56 -3.49 -7.11
C MET A 58 -2.59 -2.82 -8.07
N TRP A 59 -2.79 -1.52 -8.27
CA TRP A 59 -1.76 -0.64 -8.80
C TRP A 59 -1.04 0.07 -7.66
N ALA A 60 0.28 0.14 -7.76
CA ALA A 60 1.14 0.90 -6.86
C ALA A 60 1.96 1.91 -7.68
N LEU A 61 1.71 3.20 -7.45
CA LEU A 61 2.39 4.29 -8.11
C LEU A 61 3.39 4.92 -7.15
N LEU A 62 4.68 4.79 -7.46
CA LEU A 62 5.75 5.42 -6.69
C LEU A 62 6.17 6.71 -7.38
N LEU A 63 5.84 7.83 -6.76
CA LEU A 63 6.11 9.16 -7.30
C LEU A 63 7.36 9.74 -6.63
N LYS A 64 8.34 10.15 -7.45
CA LYS A 64 9.48 10.94 -7.01
C LYS A 64 9.11 12.41 -7.15
N ARG A 65 9.40 13.22 -6.14
CA ARG A 65 9.27 14.68 -6.24
C ARG A 65 10.18 15.20 -7.36
N CYS A 66 9.61 15.97 -8.29
CA CYS A 66 10.39 16.76 -9.25
C CYS A 66 10.95 17.99 -8.53
N ASN A 67 12.22 18.30 -8.80
CA ASN A 67 12.86 19.53 -8.32
C ASN A 67 12.25 20.75 -9.00
#